data_AF-A0A928FJX6-F1
#
_entry.id   AF-A0A928FJX6-F1
#
_cell.length_a   1.000
_cell.length_b   1.000
_cell.length_c   1.000
_cell.angle_alpha   90.00
_cell.angle_beta   90.00
_cell.angle_gamma   90.00
#
_symmetry.space_group_name_H-M   'P 1'
#
loop_
_entity.id
_entity.type
_entity.pdbx_description
1 polymer ?
#
loop_
_entity_poly.entity_id
_entity_poly.type
_entity_poly.pdbx_seq_one_letter_code
_entity_poly.pdbx_strand_id
1 'polypeptide(L)'
;MNFSEFKIGTLLRFEDEGAGCFVYEYSNVREREYFASLSELSKQGYTKKEEYEIWVNSFSAFEKDGELVLCSYYPKSHKAIIVSEPNSAYFGLADTVGTKLVTPLFTQIDLEDFGESVVVRLSDGRFIVYDGGREFEPDADKLVKCLCEQSPHEVPVVAAWIMTHPHCDHYRCFVVAQRKYPDAFTVERFIYNFTDTEDKDIERIPTLIKDREWLCDFEKAVAETGASVYRAHTGQVYNIGGACLEVLSSPDNTLIPPVKDVNALSLVIKMTIDGQAIMMCADSNLNMTTLAEDFGGHLKSDILQPTHHMFVGGDIETYNLIDPKVCVVPSFEADVFARISPYQNKCKKENLHLFYGMNVEEFYTGSTGNVVLPLPYTPKQNGRREYIEKLASYRKALGAESWYFMDMTAEDCEFTFLNTTAEAANVSADLYFEDIANILLSIKFTVPSMRTKRINILNTEEVDGNALYYNNHSLAKKGVAEGVPFTVSFKSDIPIVIKGKKPADYHS
;
A
#
# COMPACT_ATOMS: atom_id res chain seq x y z
N MET A 1 -10.54 -25.16 -21.78
CA MET A 1 -9.86 -25.56 -23.04
C MET A 1 -8.54 -26.27 -22.76
N ASN A 2 -7.95 -26.95 -23.74
CA ASN A 2 -6.55 -27.42 -23.69
C ASN A 2 -5.72 -26.37 -24.45
N PHE A 3 -5.07 -25.43 -23.74
CA PHE A 3 -4.41 -24.23 -24.28
C PHE A 3 -3.12 -24.54 -25.08
N SER A 4 -3.30 -25.32 -26.13
CA SER A 4 -2.32 -25.60 -27.20
C SER A 4 -2.23 -24.48 -28.24
N GLU A 5 -2.95 -23.37 -28.03
CA GLU A 5 -3.10 -22.25 -28.96
C GLU A 5 -1.96 -21.23 -28.89
N PHE A 6 -1.40 -20.98 -27.70
CA PHE A 6 -0.28 -20.06 -27.54
C PHE A 6 1.05 -20.80 -27.64
N LYS A 7 1.62 -20.81 -28.85
CA LYS A 7 2.99 -21.29 -29.10
C LYS A 7 4.00 -20.14 -28.93
N ILE A 8 4.04 -19.58 -27.73
CA ILE A 8 4.93 -18.47 -27.36
C ILE A 8 5.87 -18.91 -26.25
N GLY A 9 7.15 -18.52 -26.33
CA GLY A 9 8.13 -18.76 -25.27
C GLY A 9 8.12 -20.19 -24.69
N THR A 10 8.26 -20.28 -23.38
CA THR A 10 8.15 -21.53 -22.60
C THR A 10 7.06 -21.35 -21.55
N LEU A 11 6.05 -22.24 -21.56
CA LEU A 11 5.06 -22.29 -20.49
C LEU A 11 5.79 -22.56 -19.19
N LEU A 12 5.82 -21.56 -18.31
CA LEU A 12 6.43 -21.66 -17.01
C LEU A 12 5.46 -22.39 -16.08
N ARG A 13 4.20 -21.94 -16.04
CA ARG A 13 3.17 -22.39 -15.08
C ARG A 13 1.74 -22.25 -15.62
N PHE A 14 0.81 -23.01 -15.05
CA PHE A 14 -0.63 -23.03 -15.32
C PHE A 14 -1.39 -23.18 -14.01
N GLU A 15 -2.45 -22.39 -13.82
CA GLU A 15 -3.29 -22.39 -12.61
C GLU A 15 -4.79 -22.38 -12.96
N ASP A 16 -5.60 -23.06 -12.15
CA ASP A 16 -7.07 -22.97 -12.15
C ASP A 16 -7.48 -22.13 -10.93
N GLU A 17 -7.90 -20.90 -11.17
CA GLU A 17 -8.27 -19.95 -10.11
C GLU A 17 -9.73 -20.10 -9.63
N GLY A 18 -10.44 -21.13 -10.10
CA GLY A 18 -11.86 -21.32 -9.81
C GLY A 18 -12.77 -20.55 -10.76
N ALA A 19 -14.07 -20.85 -10.69
CA ALA A 19 -15.12 -20.31 -11.55
C ALA A 19 -14.85 -20.42 -13.07
N GLY A 20 -14.01 -21.38 -13.49
CA GLY A 20 -13.60 -21.55 -14.89
C GLY A 20 -12.53 -20.57 -15.37
N CYS A 21 -11.89 -19.81 -14.46
CA CYS A 21 -10.76 -18.95 -14.76
C CYS A 21 -9.45 -19.74 -14.73
N PHE A 22 -8.68 -19.62 -15.81
CA PHE A 22 -7.41 -20.30 -16.01
C PHE A 22 -6.32 -19.30 -16.34
N VAL A 23 -5.18 -19.40 -15.66
CA VAL A 23 -4.05 -18.49 -15.84
C VAL A 23 -2.84 -19.27 -16.37
N TYR A 24 -2.21 -18.75 -17.41
CA TYR A 24 -1.03 -19.31 -18.05
C TYR A 24 0.10 -18.29 -18.03
N GLU A 25 1.23 -18.64 -17.40
CA GLU A 25 2.42 -17.80 -17.36
C GLU A 25 3.48 -18.36 -18.30
N TYR A 26 3.95 -17.54 -19.24
CA TYR A 26 4.99 -17.87 -20.19
C TYR A 26 6.25 -17.03 -19.93
N SER A 27 7.40 -17.68 -20.01
CA SER A 27 8.72 -17.04 -19.92
C SER A 27 9.46 -17.11 -21.26
N ASN A 28 10.53 -16.33 -21.42
CA ASN A 28 11.32 -16.27 -22.66
C ASN A 28 10.49 -15.92 -23.90
N VAL A 29 9.45 -15.10 -23.72
CA VAL A 29 8.53 -14.70 -24.79
C VAL A 29 9.15 -13.58 -25.61
N ARG A 30 9.31 -13.85 -26.92
CA ARG A 30 9.74 -12.83 -27.87
C ARG A 30 8.54 -12.02 -28.36
N GLU A 31 8.72 -10.71 -28.46
CA GLU A 31 7.70 -9.76 -28.89
C GLU A 31 7.02 -10.17 -30.20
N ARG A 32 7.82 -10.55 -31.21
CA ARG A 32 7.28 -11.04 -32.50
C ARG A 32 6.40 -12.28 -32.35
N GLU A 33 6.74 -13.18 -31.45
CA GLU A 33 5.98 -14.42 -31.21
C GLU A 33 4.65 -14.10 -30.51
N TYR A 34 4.68 -13.19 -29.52
CA TYR A 34 3.48 -12.71 -28.82
C TYR A 34 2.48 -12.03 -29.78
N PHE A 35 2.90 -11.04 -30.56
CA PHE A 35 1.97 -10.37 -31.49
C PHE A 35 1.49 -11.29 -32.62
N ALA A 36 2.29 -12.28 -33.01
CA ALA A 36 1.85 -13.32 -33.93
C ALA A 36 0.76 -14.22 -33.32
N SER A 37 0.83 -14.56 -32.02
CA SER A 37 -0.23 -15.33 -31.37
C SER A 37 -1.54 -14.56 -31.25
N LEU A 38 -1.50 -13.24 -31.00
CA LEU A 38 -2.72 -12.42 -31.00
C LEU A 38 -3.43 -12.43 -32.37
N SER A 39 -2.65 -12.38 -33.45
CA SER A 39 -3.17 -12.49 -34.82
C SER A 39 -3.76 -13.88 -35.10
N GLU A 40 -3.21 -14.93 -34.47
CA GLU A 40 -3.69 -16.30 -34.62
C GLU A 40 -5.02 -16.51 -33.89
N LEU A 41 -5.21 -15.94 -32.69
CA LEU A 41 -6.52 -15.92 -32.01
C LEU A 41 -7.62 -15.38 -32.92
N SER A 42 -7.32 -14.27 -33.62
CA SER A 42 -8.28 -13.65 -34.55
C SER A 42 -8.66 -14.59 -35.70
N LYS A 43 -7.70 -15.36 -36.23
CA LYS A 43 -7.97 -16.38 -37.28
C LYS A 43 -8.77 -17.57 -36.76
N GLN A 44 -8.65 -17.87 -35.46
CA GLN A 44 -9.42 -18.91 -34.78
C GLN A 44 -10.84 -18.46 -34.42
N GLY A 45 -11.22 -17.23 -34.77
CA GLY A 45 -12.57 -16.69 -34.60
C GLY A 45 -12.75 -15.84 -33.33
N TYR A 46 -11.69 -15.58 -32.57
CA TYR A 46 -11.76 -14.62 -31.47
C TYR A 46 -11.85 -13.19 -31.99
N THR A 47 -12.74 -12.40 -31.41
CA THR A 47 -12.88 -10.98 -31.72
C THR A 47 -12.12 -10.17 -30.68
N LYS A 48 -11.14 -9.37 -31.12
CA LYS A 48 -10.45 -8.41 -30.24
C LYS A 48 -11.46 -7.36 -29.76
N LYS A 49 -11.58 -7.18 -28.45
CA LYS A 49 -12.48 -6.22 -27.80
C LYS A 49 -11.75 -4.96 -27.38
N GLU A 50 -10.57 -5.12 -26.81
CA GLU A 50 -9.76 -4.02 -26.29
C GLU A 50 -8.28 -4.27 -26.55
N GLU A 51 -7.54 -3.16 -26.58
CA GLU A 51 -6.09 -3.12 -26.66
C GLU A 51 -5.64 -1.83 -25.98
N TYR A 52 -4.72 -1.95 -25.04
CA TYR A 52 -4.16 -0.83 -24.32
C TYR A 52 -2.69 -1.11 -23.99
N GLU A 53 -1.95 -0.03 -23.78
CA GLU A 53 -0.58 -0.06 -23.31
C GLU A 53 -0.52 0.68 -21.98
N ILE A 54 0.07 0.03 -20.98
CA ILE A 54 0.43 0.68 -19.72
C ILE A 54 1.95 0.66 -19.67
N TRP A 55 2.55 1.85 -19.65
CA TRP A 55 3.99 2.04 -19.78
C TRP A 55 4.56 1.48 -21.09
N VAL A 56 5.19 0.31 -21.08
CA VAL A 56 5.67 -0.41 -22.28
C VAL A 56 5.04 -1.80 -22.42
N ASN A 57 4.11 -2.15 -21.54
CA ASN A 57 3.46 -3.46 -21.55
C ASN A 57 2.23 -3.41 -22.44
N SER A 58 2.02 -4.49 -23.19
CA SER A 58 0.87 -4.62 -24.08
C SER A 58 -0.19 -5.51 -23.44
N PHE A 59 -1.44 -5.09 -23.54
CA PHE A 59 -2.57 -5.83 -23.02
C PHE A 59 -3.66 -5.87 -24.09
N SER A 60 -4.36 -7.00 -24.18
CA SER A 60 -5.44 -7.18 -25.14
C SER A 60 -6.49 -8.14 -24.60
N ALA A 61 -7.75 -7.89 -24.95
CA ALA A 61 -8.87 -8.76 -24.61
C ALA A 61 -9.52 -9.31 -25.88
N PHE A 62 -9.84 -10.61 -25.86
CA PHE A 62 -10.43 -11.35 -26.98
C PHE A 62 -11.64 -12.12 -26.51
N GLU A 63 -12.71 -12.16 -27.31
CA GLU A 63 -13.93 -12.92 -26.98
C GLU A 63 -14.30 -13.88 -28.10
N LYS A 64 -14.77 -15.09 -27.74
CA LYS A 64 -15.39 -16.04 -28.65
C LYS A 64 -16.38 -16.94 -27.91
N ASP A 65 -17.60 -17.06 -28.43
CA ASP A 65 -18.61 -18.01 -27.95
C ASP A 65 -18.86 -17.97 -26.43
N GLY A 66 -18.74 -16.78 -25.82
CA GLY A 66 -18.90 -16.64 -24.38
C GLY A 66 -17.66 -17.05 -23.57
N GLU A 67 -16.48 -17.09 -24.15
CA GLU A 67 -15.19 -17.18 -23.48
C GLU A 67 -14.39 -15.90 -23.72
N LEU A 68 -13.76 -15.39 -22.66
CA LEU A 68 -12.80 -14.30 -22.69
C LEU A 68 -11.38 -14.87 -22.59
N VAL A 69 -10.48 -14.32 -23.40
CA VAL A 69 -9.03 -14.45 -23.26
C VAL A 69 -8.38 -13.07 -23.08
N LEU A 70 -7.77 -12.83 -21.91
CA LEU A 70 -6.93 -11.67 -21.63
C LEU A 70 -5.47 -12.03 -21.91
N CYS A 71 -4.77 -11.18 -22.64
CA CYS A 71 -3.39 -11.39 -23.03
C CYS A 71 -2.54 -10.21 -22.57
N SER A 72 -1.56 -10.46 -21.72
CA SER A 72 -0.63 -9.45 -21.19
C SER A 72 0.80 -9.81 -21.60
N TYR A 73 1.57 -8.82 -22.06
CA TYR A 73 2.98 -8.98 -22.43
C TYR A 73 3.85 -7.92 -21.77
N TYR A 74 4.90 -8.40 -21.12
CA TYR A 74 5.87 -7.62 -20.38
C TYR A 74 7.23 -7.75 -21.09
N PRO A 75 7.60 -6.78 -21.95
CA PRO A 75 8.81 -6.89 -22.76
C PRO A 75 10.10 -6.84 -21.95
N LYS A 76 10.10 -6.22 -20.76
CA LYS A 76 11.26 -6.11 -19.87
C LYS A 76 11.64 -7.46 -19.27
N SER A 77 10.66 -8.19 -18.76
CA SER A 77 10.82 -9.51 -18.15
C SER A 77 10.70 -10.67 -19.16
N HIS A 78 10.46 -10.37 -20.45
CA HIS A 78 10.19 -11.35 -21.51
C HIS A 78 9.11 -12.36 -21.10
N LYS A 79 8.04 -11.86 -20.47
CA LYS A 79 6.96 -12.63 -19.87
C LYS A 79 5.64 -12.35 -20.58
N ALA A 80 4.78 -13.36 -20.69
CA ALA A 80 3.39 -13.16 -21.05
C ALA A 80 2.48 -13.90 -20.06
N ILE A 81 1.36 -13.28 -19.72
CA ILE A 81 0.31 -13.90 -18.89
C ILE A 81 -0.95 -13.94 -19.74
N ILE A 82 -1.53 -15.13 -19.89
CA ILE A 82 -2.79 -15.35 -20.59
C ILE A 82 -3.82 -15.82 -19.57
N VAL A 83 -4.91 -15.09 -19.43
CA VAL A 83 -6.05 -15.48 -18.59
C VAL A 83 -7.20 -15.88 -19.49
N SER A 84 -7.86 -16.98 -19.18
CA SER A 84 -9.06 -17.45 -19.87
C SER A 84 -10.17 -17.69 -18.88
N GLU A 85 -11.34 -17.11 -19.13
CA GLU A 85 -12.50 -17.28 -18.26
C GLU A 85 -13.82 -17.25 -19.05
N PRO A 86 -14.92 -17.80 -18.49
CA PRO A 86 -16.26 -17.61 -19.06
C PRO A 86 -16.60 -16.13 -19.16
N ASN A 87 -17.35 -15.75 -20.20
CA ASN A 87 -17.68 -14.37 -20.51
C ASN A 87 -18.31 -13.67 -19.33
N SER A 88 -17.70 -12.56 -19.02
CA SER A 88 -17.84 -11.82 -17.81
C SER A 88 -17.85 -10.35 -18.22
N ALA A 89 -18.59 -9.50 -17.51
CA ALA A 89 -18.91 -8.16 -17.98
C ALA A 89 -17.72 -7.18 -17.89
N TYR A 90 -16.48 -7.53 -18.23
CA TYR A 90 -15.28 -6.92 -17.59
C TYR A 90 -14.41 -6.01 -18.45
N PHE A 91 -14.74 -5.71 -19.70
CA PHE A 91 -13.85 -4.90 -20.55
C PHE A 91 -13.92 -3.43 -20.18
N GLY A 92 -12.72 -2.84 -20.01
CA GLY A 92 -12.44 -1.44 -19.76
C GLY A 92 -13.68 -0.61 -19.47
N LEU A 93 -14.16 -0.67 -18.23
CA LEU A 93 -15.38 0.02 -17.86
C LEU A 93 -15.17 1.51 -18.05
N ALA A 94 -15.81 2.10 -19.04
CA ALA A 94 -15.91 3.54 -19.16
C ALA A 94 -17.35 3.92 -18.88
N ASP A 95 -17.57 4.68 -17.80
CA ASP A 95 -18.85 5.33 -17.59
C ASP A 95 -18.84 6.78 -18.11
N THR A 96 -20.03 7.36 -18.19
CA THR A 96 -20.16 8.77 -18.57
C THR A 96 -19.89 9.64 -17.35
N VAL A 97 -18.89 10.53 -17.46
CA VAL A 97 -18.64 11.53 -16.42
C VAL A 97 -19.85 12.46 -16.33
N GLY A 98 -20.48 12.49 -15.16
CA GLY A 98 -21.59 13.39 -14.89
C GLY A 98 -21.19 14.86 -14.92
N THR A 99 -22.17 15.74 -14.69
CA THR A 99 -21.88 17.16 -14.49
C THR A 99 -21.01 17.32 -13.24
N LYS A 100 -19.94 18.11 -13.31
CA LYS A 100 -19.12 18.42 -12.13
C LYS A 100 -19.94 19.22 -11.12
N LEU A 101 -20.13 18.68 -9.91
CA LEU A 101 -20.91 19.27 -8.83
C LEU A 101 -20.04 19.67 -7.62
N VAL A 102 -19.00 18.90 -7.34
CA VAL A 102 -18.20 19.02 -6.11
C VAL A 102 -16.72 18.79 -6.37
N THR A 103 -15.87 19.25 -5.45
CA THR A 103 -14.45 18.90 -5.44
C THR A 103 -14.26 17.43 -5.05
N PRO A 104 -13.45 16.65 -5.80
CA PRO A 104 -13.14 15.29 -5.41
C PRO A 104 -12.43 15.22 -4.05
N LEU A 105 -12.70 14.17 -3.29
CA LEU A 105 -12.11 13.94 -1.97
C LEU A 105 -11.54 12.53 -1.90
N PHE A 106 -10.38 12.35 -1.30
CA PHE A 106 -9.89 11.07 -0.80
C PHE A 106 -10.12 11.03 0.71
N THR A 107 -10.90 10.07 1.20
CA THR A 107 -11.20 9.93 2.62
C THR A 107 -10.85 8.54 3.13
N GLN A 108 -9.87 8.43 4.01
CA GLN A 108 -9.67 7.20 4.79
C GLN A 108 -10.57 7.27 6.03
N ILE A 109 -11.43 6.27 6.21
CA ILE A 109 -12.30 6.15 7.39
C ILE A 109 -11.45 5.72 8.58
N ASP A 110 -11.72 6.33 9.75
CA ASP A 110 -11.11 5.95 11.01
C ASP A 110 -11.85 4.77 11.65
N LEU A 111 -11.26 3.59 11.59
CA LEU A 111 -11.88 2.33 12.01
C LEU A 111 -11.63 2.00 13.49
N GLU A 112 -12.47 1.16 14.07
CA GLU A 112 -12.33 0.65 15.45
C GLU A 112 -11.21 -0.39 15.61
N ASP A 113 -10.66 -0.89 14.50
CA ASP A 113 -9.51 -1.80 14.43
C ASP A 113 -8.65 -1.48 13.19
N PHE A 114 -7.52 -2.15 13.03
CA PHE A 114 -6.82 -2.12 11.74
C PHE A 114 -7.71 -2.70 10.62
N GLY A 115 -7.61 -2.10 9.44
CA GLY A 115 -8.41 -2.46 8.27
C GLY A 115 -8.49 -1.31 7.28
N GLU A 116 -8.88 -1.61 6.04
CA GLU A 116 -8.90 -0.62 4.97
C GLU A 116 -10.32 -0.19 4.61
N SER A 117 -10.55 1.11 4.51
CA SER A 117 -11.82 1.70 4.09
C SER A 117 -11.57 3.11 3.58
N VAL A 118 -11.53 3.25 2.26
CA VAL A 118 -11.29 4.52 1.59
C VAL A 118 -12.50 4.88 0.74
N VAL A 119 -13.01 6.10 0.95
CA VAL A 119 -14.08 6.70 0.16
C VAL A 119 -13.47 7.79 -0.71
N VAL A 120 -13.56 7.62 -2.03
CA VAL A 120 -13.19 8.62 -3.02
C VAL A 120 -14.44 9.25 -3.59
N ARG A 121 -14.72 10.51 -3.22
CA ARG A 121 -15.80 11.28 -3.84
C ARG A 121 -15.36 11.77 -5.21
N LEU A 122 -16.13 11.47 -6.24
CA LEU A 122 -15.91 11.90 -7.62
C LEU A 122 -16.47 13.30 -7.86
N SER A 123 -16.06 13.92 -8.96
CA SER A 123 -16.48 15.29 -9.29
C SER A 123 -17.99 15.42 -9.56
N ASP A 124 -18.66 14.35 -9.98
CA ASP A 124 -20.11 14.28 -10.17
C ASP A 124 -20.89 13.92 -8.88
N GLY A 125 -20.19 13.79 -7.76
CA GLY A 125 -20.78 13.49 -6.46
C GLY A 125 -21.03 12.01 -6.18
N ARG A 126 -20.76 11.11 -7.13
CA ARG A 126 -20.74 9.66 -6.89
C ARG A 126 -19.46 9.27 -6.15
N PHE A 127 -19.37 8.00 -5.72
CA PHE A 127 -18.24 7.50 -4.94
C PHE A 127 -17.59 6.28 -5.60
N ILE A 128 -16.27 6.18 -5.45
CA ILE A 128 -15.54 4.91 -5.50
C ILE A 128 -15.19 4.58 -4.05
N VAL A 129 -15.48 3.36 -3.61
CA VAL A 129 -15.10 2.87 -2.29
C VAL A 129 -14.09 1.75 -2.46
N TYR A 130 -12.95 1.83 -1.77
CA TYR A 130 -12.00 0.73 -1.64
C TYR A 130 -12.20 0.08 -0.27
N ASP A 131 -12.42 -1.22 -0.28
CA ASP A 131 -12.62 -2.04 0.90
C ASP A 131 -13.72 -1.46 1.80
N GLY A 132 -13.62 -1.57 3.12
CA GLY A 132 -14.73 -1.30 4.01
C GLY A 132 -14.39 -1.44 5.48
N GLY A 133 -13.42 -2.27 5.84
CA GLY A 133 -13.09 -2.57 7.23
C GLY A 133 -13.72 -3.88 7.70
N ARG A 134 -13.57 -4.14 9.00
CA ARG A 134 -14.16 -5.29 9.70
C ARG A 134 -15.66 -5.15 9.95
N GLU A 135 -16.28 -6.19 10.48
CA GLU A 135 -17.71 -6.28 10.85
C GLU A 135 -18.13 -5.44 12.07
N PHE A 136 -17.38 -4.39 12.44
CA PHE A 136 -17.74 -3.53 13.56
C PHE A 136 -18.87 -2.57 13.16
N GLU A 137 -20.00 -2.63 13.88
CA GLU A 137 -21.13 -1.73 13.64
C GLU A 137 -20.76 -0.24 13.67
N PRO A 138 -19.93 0.27 14.60
CA PRO A 138 -19.51 1.66 14.57
C PRO A 138 -18.79 2.05 13.28
N ASP A 139 -18.06 1.14 12.64
CA ASP A 139 -17.36 1.42 11.39
C ASP A 139 -18.34 1.51 10.21
N ALA A 140 -19.37 0.66 10.20
CA ALA A 140 -20.47 0.79 9.23
C ALA A 140 -21.21 2.12 9.40
N ASP A 141 -21.44 2.55 10.65
CA ASP A 141 -22.07 3.84 10.96
C ASP A 141 -21.21 5.00 10.45
N LYS A 142 -19.88 4.95 10.65
CA LYS A 142 -18.94 5.97 10.15
C LYS A 142 -18.88 5.99 8.62
N LEU A 143 -18.84 4.83 7.97
CA LEU A 143 -18.80 4.71 6.51
C LEU A 143 -20.07 5.30 5.87
N VAL A 144 -21.25 4.86 6.31
CA VAL A 144 -22.53 5.37 5.78
C VAL A 144 -22.70 6.85 6.08
N LYS A 145 -22.34 7.30 7.29
CA LYS A 145 -22.32 8.72 7.62
C LYS A 145 -21.42 9.52 6.69
N CYS A 146 -20.22 9.03 6.40
CA CYS A 146 -19.28 9.67 5.49
C CYS A 146 -19.87 9.81 4.08
N LEU A 147 -20.47 8.74 3.54
CA LEU A 147 -21.15 8.77 2.24
C LEU A 147 -22.27 9.82 2.22
N CYS A 148 -23.13 9.83 3.25
CA CYS A 148 -24.23 10.79 3.36
C CYS A 148 -23.76 12.25 3.50
N GLU A 149 -22.77 12.52 4.35
CA GLU A 149 -22.27 13.88 4.60
C GLU A 149 -21.48 14.44 3.41
N GLN A 150 -20.81 13.58 2.65
CA GLN A 150 -20.04 14.00 1.48
C GLN A 150 -20.87 14.01 0.19
N SER A 151 -22.04 13.37 0.15
CA SER A 151 -22.87 13.28 -1.05
C SER A 151 -23.60 14.61 -1.31
N PRO A 152 -23.58 15.13 -2.56
CA PRO A 152 -24.49 16.19 -2.97
C PRO A 152 -25.90 15.66 -3.33
N HIS A 153 -26.06 14.33 -3.42
CA HIS A 153 -27.32 13.66 -3.74
C HIS A 153 -28.07 13.26 -2.47
N GLU A 154 -29.41 13.25 -2.53
CA GLU A 154 -30.28 12.82 -1.41
C GLU A 154 -29.95 11.39 -0.93
N VAL A 155 -29.65 10.50 -1.88
CA VAL A 155 -29.12 9.17 -1.63
C VAL A 155 -27.74 9.05 -2.29
N PRO A 156 -26.67 8.80 -1.51
CA PRO A 156 -25.33 8.52 -2.03
C PRO A 156 -25.32 7.38 -3.06
N VAL A 157 -24.56 7.56 -4.13
CA VAL A 157 -24.37 6.55 -5.18
C VAL A 157 -22.91 6.13 -5.22
N VAL A 158 -22.66 4.85 -4.90
CA VAL A 158 -21.35 4.20 -5.06
C VAL A 158 -21.26 3.65 -6.48
N ALA A 159 -20.53 4.34 -7.35
CA ALA A 159 -20.33 3.95 -8.74
C ALA A 159 -19.51 2.65 -8.88
N ALA A 160 -18.56 2.44 -7.97
CA ALA A 160 -17.86 1.19 -7.81
C ALA A 160 -17.41 0.98 -6.36
N TRP A 161 -17.60 -0.25 -5.88
CA TRP A 161 -17.06 -0.73 -4.63
C TRP A 161 -16.02 -1.80 -4.92
N ILE A 162 -14.76 -1.46 -4.70
CA ILE A 162 -13.60 -2.30 -5.01
C ILE A 162 -13.25 -3.08 -3.76
N MET A 163 -13.18 -4.41 -3.84
CA MET A 163 -12.67 -5.24 -2.75
C MET A 163 -11.32 -5.83 -3.16
N THR A 164 -10.29 -5.52 -2.38
CA THR A 164 -8.91 -5.76 -2.77
C THR A 164 -8.52 -7.23 -2.61
N HIS A 165 -8.93 -7.88 -1.52
CA HIS A 165 -8.71 -9.30 -1.26
C HIS A 165 -9.62 -9.84 -0.13
N PRO A 166 -9.78 -11.17 0.01
CA PRO A 166 -10.77 -11.75 0.90
C PRO A 166 -10.30 -11.92 2.36
N HIS A 167 -9.74 -10.87 2.98
CA HIS A 167 -9.56 -10.80 4.43
C HIS A 167 -10.65 -9.97 5.11
N CYS A 168 -11.05 -10.37 6.30
CA CYS A 168 -12.21 -9.80 6.98
C CYS A 168 -12.12 -8.29 7.25
N ASP A 169 -10.92 -7.74 7.45
CA ASP A 169 -10.68 -6.31 7.62
C ASP A 169 -10.77 -5.46 6.35
N HIS A 170 -11.16 -6.06 5.24
CA HIS A 170 -11.32 -5.37 3.96
C HIS A 170 -12.78 -5.33 3.50
N TYR A 171 -13.56 -6.41 3.64
CA TYR A 171 -14.90 -6.45 3.01
C TYR A 171 -16.07 -6.57 3.99
N ARG A 172 -15.84 -6.91 5.26
CA ARG A 172 -16.95 -7.29 6.17
C ARG A 172 -17.83 -6.12 6.58
N CYS A 173 -17.27 -4.92 6.68
CA CYS A 173 -18.03 -3.72 7.01
C CYS A 173 -19.14 -3.45 6.00
N PHE A 174 -18.92 -3.73 4.71
CA PHE A 174 -19.95 -3.62 3.68
C PHE A 174 -21.18 -4.47 4.02
N VAL A 175 -20.98 -5.71 4.46
CA VAL A 175 -22.08 -6.62 4.83
C VAL A 175 -22.90 -6.05 5.98
N VAL A 176 -22.23 -5.45 6.97
CA VAL A 176 -22.89 -4.80 8.11
C VAL A 176 -23.64 -3.54 7.66
N ALA A 177 -23.02 -2.69 6.84
CA ALA A 177 -23.61 -1.48 6.30
C ALA A 177 -24.85 -1.78 5.44
N GLN A 178 -24.76 -2.74 4.52
CA GLN A 178 -25.86 -3.15 3.64
C GLN A 178 -27.06 -3.68 4.43
N ARG A 179 -26.82 -4.42 5.53
CA ARG A 179 -27.89 -4.97 6.37
C ARG A 179 -28.54 -3.93 7.27
N LYS A 180 -27.73 -3.05 7.85
CA LYS A 180 -28.19 -2.04 8.80
C LYS A 180 -28.84 -0.85 8.08
N TYR A 181 -28.39 -0.54 6.86
CA TYR A 181 -28.76 0.64 6.09
C TYR A 181 -29.03 0.35 4.60
N PRO A 182 -29.91 -0.60 4.26
CA PRO A 182 -30.10 -1.07 2.87
C PRO A 182 -30.56 0.02 1.89
N ASP A 183 -31.22 1.06 2.38
CA ASP A 183 -31.74 2.17 1.57
C ASP A 183 -30.92 3.47 1.70
N ALA A 184 -29.83 3.47 2.47
CA ALA A 184 -29.05 4.69 2.74
C ALA A 184 -28.06 5.03 1.64
N PHE A 185 -27.75 4.10 0.75
CA PHE A 185 -26.89 4.29 -0.42
C PHE A 185 -27.24 3.24 -1.49
N THR A 186 -26.82 3.47 -2.72
CA THR A 186 -26.91 2.47 -3.79
C THR A 186 -25.53 2.11 -4.32
N VAL A 187 -25.34 0.85 -4.73
CA VAL A 187 -24.10 0.40 -5.38
C VAL A 187 -24.40 0.05 -6.83
N GLU A 188 -23.68 0.66 -7.77
CA GLU A 188 -23.81 0.32 -9.19
C GLU A 188 -22.99 -0.92 -9.54
N ARG A 189 -21.78 -1.04 -8.95
CA ARG A 189 -20.80 -2.06 -9.31
C ARG A 189 -19.95 -2.52 -8.14
N PHE A 190 -19.62 -3.81 -8.12
CA PHE A 190 -18.53 -4.36 -7.32
C PHE A 190 -17.37 -4.75 -8.21
N ILE A 191 -16.13 -4.53 -7.78
CA ILE A 191 -14.92 -4.89 -8.54
C ILE A 191 -13.99 -5.67 -7.61
N TYR A 192 -13.79 -6.96 -7.83
CA TYR A 192 -12.93 -7.80 -7.00
C TYR A 192 -12.51 -9.09 -7.71
N ASN A 193 -11.39 -9.70 -7.32
CA ASN A 193 -10.97 -11.01 -7.82
C ASN A 193 -10.77 -11.98 -6.65
N PHE A 194 -11.88 -12.38 -6.04
CA PHE A 194 -11.87 -13.34 -4.94
C PHE A 194 -11.84 -14.75 -5.52
N THR A 195 -10.99 -15.59 -4.97
CA THR A 195 -10.92 -16.99 -5.34
C THR A 195 -12.05 -17.78 -4.69
N ASP A 196 -12.41 -18.92 -5.29
CA ASP A 196 -13.41 -19.82 -4.74
C ASP A 196 -12.97 -20.37 -3.37
N THR A 197 -13.94 -20.85 -2.58
CA THR A 197 -13.69 -21.41 -1.25
C THR A 197 -13.91 -22.93 -1.21
N GLU A 198 -13.67 -23.62 -2.33
CA GLU A 198 -13.68 -25.08 -2.39
C GLU A 198 -12.46 -25.67 -1.65
N ASP A 199 -12.52 -26.96 -1.33
CA ASP A 199 -11.45 -27.60 -0.54
C ASP A 199 -10.09 -27.55 -1.27
N LYS A 200 -10.08 -27.55 -2.62
CA LYS A 200 -8.86 -27.38 -3.44
C LYS A 200 -8.22 -25.99 -3.25
N ASP A 201 -9.05 -24.95 -3.14
CA ASP A 201 -8.60 -23.56 -2.98
C ASP A 201 -8.11 -23.30 -1.57
N ILE A 202 -8.75 -23.93 -0.57
CA ILE A 202 -8.28 -23.92 0.81
C ILE A 202 -6.95 -24.69 0.95
N GLU A 203 -6.77 -25.81 0.26
CA GLU A 203 -5.48 -26.52 0.28
C GLU A 203 -4.36 -25.64 -0.31
N ARG A 204 -4.68 -24.90 -1.37
CA ARG A 204 -3.77 -23.94 -2.02
C ARG A 204 -3.49 -22.73 -1.13
N ILE A 205 -4.51 -22.16 -0.50
CA ILE A 205 -4.44 -20.98 0.38
C ILE A 205 -5.06 -21.31 1.74
N PRO A 206 -4.33 -21.99 2.65
CA PRO A 206 -4.89 -22.48 3.91
C PRO A 206 -5.44 -21.39 4.84
N THR A 207 -4.97 -20.15 4.67
CA THR A 207 -5.44 -19.00 5.45
C THR A 207 -6.89 -18.61 5.13
N LEU A 208 -7.39 -18.93 3.93
CA LEU A 208 -8.75 -18.65 3.48
C LEU A 208 -9.84 -19.39 4.27
N ILE A 209 -9.50 -20.51 4.92
CA ILE A 209 -10.48 -21.33 5.66
C ILE A 209 -11.22 -20.53 6.75
N LYS A 210 -10.56 -19.50 7.31
CA LYS A 210 -11.12 -18.63 8.35
C LYS A 210 -12.26 -17.77 7.82
N ASP A 211 -12.24 -17.45 6.53
CA ASP A 211 -13.15 -16.52 5.88
C ASP A 211 -14.23 -17.23 5.05
N ARG A 212 -14.17 -18.57 4.90
CA ARG A 212 -15.09 -19.35 4.03
C ARG A 212 -16.57 -19.01 4.24
N GLU A 213 -17.06 -19.08 5.48
CA GLU A 213 -18.48 -18.79 5.78
C GLU A 213 -18.82 -17.30 5.58
N TRP A 214 -17.86 -16.42 5.85
CA TRP A 214 -18.01 -14.99 5.70
C TRP A 214 -18.01 -14.52 4.24
N LEU A 215 -17.33 -15.24 3.35
CA LEU A 215 -17.35 -14.97 1.92
C LEU A 215 -18.70 -15.35 1.30
N CYS A 216 -19.28 -16.49 1.67
CA CYS A 216 -20.65 -16.82 1.25
C CYS A 216 -21.68 -15.79 1.75
N ASP A 217 -21.46 -15.23 2.94
CA ASP A 217 -22.29 -14.16 3.51
C ASP A 217 -22.16 -12.85 2.73
N PHE A 218 -20.92 -12.52 2.34
CA PHE A 218 -20.60 -11.37 1.51
C PHE A 218 -21.20 -11.47 0.11
N GLU A 219 -21.06 -12.59 -0.58
CA GLU A 219 -21.62 -12.81 -1.92
C GLU A 219 -23.15 -12.66 -1.93
N LYS A 220 -23.83 -13.12 -0.87
CA LYS A 220 -25.28 -12.88 -0.71
C LYS A 220 -25.59 -11.41 -0.55
N ALA A 221 -24.86 -10.69 0.30
CA ALA A 221 -25.06 -9.26 0.50
C ALA A 221 -24.81 -8.47 -0.80
N VAL A 222 -23.80 -8.85 -1.59
CA VAL A 222 -23.55 -8.30 -2.93
C VAL A 222 -24.74 -8.57 -3.86
N ALA A 223 -25.21 -9.82 -3.94
CA ALA A 223 -26.33 -10.19 -4.80
C ALA A 223 -27.63 -9.46 -4.43
N GLU A 224 -27.88 -9.21 -3.14
CA GLU A 224 -29.04 -8.47 -2.64
C GLU A 224 -29.07 -7.01 -3.10
N THR A 225 -27.92 -6.42 -3.45
CA THR A 225 -27.87 -5.04 -4.01
C THR A 225 -28.38 -4.96 -5.45
N GLY A 226 -28.34 -6.06 -6.21
CA GLY A 226 -28.59 -6.07 -7.66
C GLY A 226 -27.50 -5.38 -8.49
N ALA A 227 -26.37 -5.00 -7.89
CA ALA A 227 -25.23 -4.39 -8.57
C ALA A 227 -24.55 -5.36 -9.54
N SER A 228 -23.88 -4.82 -10.55
CA SER A 228 -23.04 -5.61 -11.45
C SER A 228 -21.71 -5.96 -10.78
N VAL A 229 -21.27 -7.22 -10.88
CA VAL A 229 -19.99 -7.67 -10.30
C VAL A 229 -18.96 -7.77 -11.41
N TYR A 230 -17.74 -7.28 -11.16
CA TYR A 230 -16.61 -7.25 -12.08
C TYR A 230 -15.40 -7.99 -11.50
N ARG A 231 -14.84 -8.97 -12.22
CA ARG A 231 -13.57 -9.62 -11.84
C ARG A 231 -12.41 -8.82 -12.37
N ALA A 232 -11.54 -8.39 -11.46
CA ALA A 232 -10.40 -7.56 -11.78
C ALA A 232 -9.15 -8.39 -12.12
N HIS A 233 -8.56 -8.10 -13.26
CA HIS A 233 -7.36 -8.72 -13.78
C HIS A 233 -6.30 -7.67 -14.09
N THR A 234 -5.04 -8.07 -14.00
CA THR A 234 -3.94 -7.14 -14.26
C THR A 234 -3.92 -6.66 -15.69
N GLY A 235 -3.74 -5.36 -15.85
CA GLY A 235 -3.87 -4.63 -17.10
C GLY A 235 -5.19 -3.90 -17.22
N GLN A 236 -6.29 -4.37 -16.61
CA GLN A 236 -7.59 -3.74 -16.82
C GLN A 236 -7.61 -2.29 -16.33
N VAL A 237 -8.34 -1.45 -17.08
CA VAL A 237 -8.49 -0.02 -16.79
C VAL A 237 -9.97 0.32 -16.63
N TYR A 238 -10.36 0.81 -15.46
CA TYR A 238 -11.72 1.29 -15.18
C TYR A 238 -11.74 2.82 -15.13
N ASN A 239 -12.46 3.44 -16.05
CA ASN A 239 -12.72 4.88 -16.10
C ASN A 239 -14.10 5.18 -15.50
N ILE A 240 -14.12 5.75 -14.30
CA ILE A 240 -15.34 5.96 -13.50
C ILE A 240 -15.39 7.42 -13.01
N GLY A 241 -16.38 8.17 -13.48
CA GLY A 241 -16.67 9.56 -13.06
C GLY A 241 -15.47 10.52 -13.15
N GLY A 242 -14.57 10.27 -14.10
CA GLY A 242 -13.36 11.05 -14.34
C GLY A 242 -12.11 10.56 -13.59
N ALA A 243 -12.21 9.47 -12.82
CA ALA A 243 -11.07 8.73 -12.30
C ALA A 243 -10.69 7.61 -13.28
N CYS A 244 -9.39 7.39 -13.47
CA CYS A 244 -8.83 6.26 -14.22
C CYS A 244 -8.18 5.30 -13.23
N LEU A 245 -8.63 4.06 -13.17
CA LEU A 245 -8.14 3.00 -12.29
C LEU A 245 -7.40 1.95 -13.10
N GLU A 246 -6.08 1.86 -12.94
CA GLU A 246 -5.24 0.84 -13.57
C GLU A 246 -4.98 -0.30 -12.58
N VAL A 247 -5.41 -1.52 -12.89
CA VAL A 247 -5.08 -2.72 -12.10
C VAL A 247 -3.67 -3.17 -12.47
N LEU A 248 -2.70 -2.94 -11.60
CA LEU A 248 -1.29 -3.22 -11.85
C LEU A 248 -0.85 -4.61 -11.36
N SER A 249 -1.56 -5.15 -10.36
CA SER A 249 -1.39 -6.51 -9.88
C SER A 249 -2.72 -7.06 -9.41
N SER A 250 -2.92 -8.36 -9.59
CA SER A 250 -4.09 -9.15 -9.23
C SER A 250 -3.62 -10.57 -8.87
N PRO A 251 -4.51 -11.48 -8.46
CA PRO A 251 -4.18 -12.90 -8.28
C PRO A 251 -3.45 -13.53 -9.48
N ASP A 252 -3.73 -13.05 -10.71
CA ASP A 252 -3.10 -13.52 -11.95
C ASP A 252 -1.56 -13.47 -11.90
N ASN A 253 -1.00 -12.52 -11.14
CA ASN A 253 0.45 -12.29 -11.03
C ASN A 253 1.08 -12.98 -9.82
N THR A 254 0.31 -13.23 -8.77
CA THR A 254 0.83 -13.54 -7.44
C THR A 254 0.53 -14.96 -7.00
N LEU A 255 -0.47 -15.63 -7.56
CA LEU A 255 -0.79 -17.03 -7.24
C LEU A 255 0.27 -18.03 -7.71
N ILE A 256 1.25 -17.54 -8.46
CA ILE A 256 2.18 -18.33 -9.25
C ILE A 256 3.61 -17.84 -8.90
N PRO A 257 4.35 -18.45 -7.94
CA PRO A 257 4.21 -19.80 -7.35
C PRO A 257 3.22 -19.86 -6.18
N PRO A 258 2.79 -21.07 -5.75
CA PRO A 258 1.72 -21.24 -4.74
C PRO A 258 1.99 -20.41 -3.48
N VAL A 259 1.11 -19.44 -3.27
CA VAL A 259 1.08 -18.56 -2.11
C VAL A 259 0.16 -19.15 -1.06
N LYS A 260 0.59 -19.11 0.20
CA LYS A 260 -0.17 -19.67 1.32
C LYS A 260 -0.98 -18.62 2.07
N ASP A 261 -0.88 -17.37 1.64
CA ASP A 261 -1.37 -16.20 2.33
C ASP A 261 -2.33 -15.42 1.43
N VAL A 262 -3.54 -15.18 1.94
CA VAL A 262 -4.62 -14.48 1.22
C VAL A 262 -4.23 -13.05 0.84
N ASN A 263 -3.28 -12.42 1.53
CA ASN A 263 -2.80 -11.08 1.17
C ASN A 263 -2.15 -11.03 -0.22
N ALA A 264 -1.61 -12.17 -0.69
CA ALA A 264 -1.07 -12.26 -2.04
C ALA A 264 -2.14 -12.04 -3.12
N LEU A 265 -3.43 -12.23 -2.81
CA LEU A 265 -4.54 -11.99 -3.73
C LEU A 265 -4.89 -10.51 -3.92
N SER A 266 -4.21 -9.61 -3.19
CA SER A 266 -4.47 -8.18 -3.22
C SER A 266 -4.39 -7.59 -4.62
N LEU A 267 -5.45 -6.86 -4.99
CA LEU A 267 -5.40 -5.92 -6.10
C LEU A 267 -4.48 -4.75 -5.74
N VAL A 268 -3.50 -4.46 -6.60
CA VAL A 268 -2.71 -3.22 -6.55
C VAL A 268 -3.22 -2.31 -7.65
N ILE A 269 -3.77 -1.16 -7.26
CA ILE A 269 -4.46 -0.24 -8.18
C ILE A 269 -3.80 1.12 -8.13
N LYS A 270 -3.47 1.65 -9.30
CA LYS A 270 -3.12 3.05 -9.47
C LYS A 270 -4.34 3.82 -9.94
N MET A 271 -4.81 4.78 -9.14
CA MET A 271 -5.87 5.71 -9.53
C MET A 271 -5.25 7.03 -9.97
N THR A 272 -5.73 7.58 -11.09
CA THR A 272 -5.49 8.98 -11.47
C THR A 272 -6.81 9.74 -11.47
N ILE A 273 -6.90 10.83 -10.71
CA ILE A 273 -8.09 11.67 -10.62
C ILE A 273 -7.67 13.14 -10.50
N ASP A 274 -8.31 14.00 -11.30
CA ASP A 274 -8.02 15.44 -11.40
C ASP A 274 -6.51 15.77 -11.54
N GLY A 275 -5.79 14.91 -12.26
CA GLY A 275 -4.35 15.04 -12.53
C GLY A 275 -3.41 14.57 -11.41
N GLN A 276 -3.95 14.04 -10.29
CA GLN A 276 -3.17 13.48 -9.19
C GLN A 276 -3.20 11.95 -9.22
N ALA A 277 -2.05 11.32 -8.96
CA ALA A 277 -1.91 9.87 -8.93
C ALA A 277 -1.88 9.32 -7.49
N ILE A 278 -2.63 8.24 -7.26
CA ILE A 278 -2.78 7.59 -5.95
C ILE A 278 -2.50 6.10 -6.15
N MET A 279 -1.55 5.55 -5.38
CA MET A 279 -1.24 4.12 -5.36
C MET A 279 -1.93 3.45 -4.16
N MET A 280 -2.75 2.44 -4.43
CA MET A 280 -3.38 1.58 -3.44
C MET A 280 -2.75 0.20 -3.54
N CYS A 281 -1.95 -0.19 -2.54
CA CYS A 281 -1.27 -1.48 -2.48
C CYS A 281 -2.05 -2.56 -1.71
N ALA A 282 -3.14 -2.20 -1.01
CA ALA A 282 -3.87 -3.05 -0.09
C ALA A 282 -2.92 -3.80 0.84
N ASP A 283 -3.09 -5.11 1.00
CA ASP A 283 -2.20 -5.96 1.79
C ASP A 283 -1.15 -6.68 0.93
N SER A 284 -0.96 -6.26 -0.32
CA SER A 284 -0.10 -6.95 -1.27
C SER A 284 1.32 -7.18 -0.75
N ASN A 285 1.86 -8.36 -1.03
CA ASN A 285 3.27 -8.65 -0.84
C ASN A 285 4.03 -8.18 -2.10
N LEU A 286 4.33 -6.88 -2.18
CA LEU A 286 5.02 -6.26 -3.33
C LEU A 286 6.34 -6.96 -3.67
N ASN A 287 7.05 -7.47 -2.67
CA ASN A 287 8.29 -8.25 -2.86
C ASN A 287 8.09 -9.60 -3.59
N MET A 288 6.86 -10.07 -3.71
CA MET A 288 6.46 -11.23 -4.52
C MET A 288 5.85 -10.83 -5.86
N THR A 289 5.57 -9.55 -6.06
CA THR A 289 5.15 -9.01 -7.35
C THR A 289 6.37 -8.69 -8.23
N THR A 290 6.10 -8.30 -9.47
CA THR A 290 7.12 -7.84 -10.44
C THR A 290 6.91 -6.36 -10.79
N LEU A 291 6.19 -5.60 -9.96
CA LEU A 291 5.75 -4.25 -10.28
C LEU A 291 6.90 -3.30 -10.66
N ALA A 292 8.01 -3.31 -9.90
CA ALA A 292 9.15 -2.46 -10.18
C ALA A 292 9.76 -2.73 -11.57
N GLU A 293 9.93 -4.00 -11.92
CA GLU A 293 10.47 -4.42 -13.22
C GLU A 293 9.47 -4.16 -14.36
N ASP A 294 8.20 -4.52 -14.14
CA ASP A 294 7.17 -4.54 -15.15
C ASP A 294 6.61 -3.14 -15.43
N PHE A 295 6.59 -2.20 -14.47
CA PHE A 295 6.00 -0.86 -14.67
C PHE A 295 6.99 0.29 -14.46
N GLY A 296 8.13 0.06 -13.82
CA GLY A 296 9.20 1.05 -13.70
C GLY A 296 8.72 2.42 -13.24
N GLY A 297 9.12 3.47 -13.97
CA GLY A 297 8.76 4.86 -13.65
C GLY A 297 7.26 5.19 -13.77
N HIS A 298 6.44 4.31 -14.36
CA HIS A 298 4.98 4.49 -14.38
C HIS A 298 4.37 4.36 -12.99
N LEU A 299 5.05 3.71 -12.04
CA LEU A 299 4.58 3.57 -10.67
C LEU A 299 4.49 4.89 -9.90
N LYS A 300 5.10 5.98 -10.41
CA LYS A 300 5.09 7.29 -9.76
C LYS A 300 3.67 7.71 -9.38
N SER A 301 3.49 7.98 -8.09
CA SER A 301 2.24 8.47 -7.49
C SER A 301 2.52 9.55 -6.45
N ASP A 302 1.53 10.42 -6.22
CA ASP A 302 1.62 11.52 -5.26
C ASP A 302 1.23 11.05 -3.85
N ILE A 303 0.23 10.17 -3.77
CA ILE A 303 -0.30 9.58 -2.54
C ILE A 303 -0.13 8.05 -2.58
N LEU A 304 0.26 7.46 -1.45
CA LEU A 304 0.42 6.01 -1.29
C LEU A 304 -0.36 5.51 -0.07
N GLN A 305 -1.18 4.47 -0.27
CA GLN A 305 -1.53 3.52 0.79
C GLN A 305 -0.48 2.39 0.76
N PRO A 306 0.38 2.26 1.79
CA PRO A 306 1.44 1.26 1.81
C PRO A 306 0.90 -0.12 2.21
N THR A 307 1.66 -1.17 1.90
CA THR A 307 1.23 -2.55 2.05
C THR A 307 0.84 -2.93 3.47
N HIS A 308 -0.29 -3.63 3.60
CA HIS A 308 -0.66 -4.44 4.75
C HIS A 308 -0.57 -3.68 6.06
N HIS A 309 -1.15 -2.49 6.14
CA HIS A 309 -1.12 -1.67 7.37
C HIS A 309 0.32 -1.33 7.83
N MET A 310 1.29 -1.37 6.92
CA MET A 310 2.75 -1.39 7.15
C MET A 310 3.26 -2.60 7.93
N PHE A 311 2.55 -3.73 7.95
CA PHE A 311 2.90 -4.89 8.74
C PHE A 311 4.08 -5.66 8.13
N VAL A 312 3.94 -5.96 6.85
CA VAL A 312 4.89 -6.67 5.97
C VAL A 312 4.57 -6.32 4.51
N GLY A 313 5.26 -6.95 3.56
CA GLY A 313 4.88 -6.93 2.13
C GLY A 313 5.54 -5.82 1.31
N GLY A 314 6.11 -4.79 1.94
CA GLY A 314 6.75 -3.70 1.23
C GLY A 314 7.97 -4.13 0.41
N ASP A 315 8.31 -3.34 -0.60
CA ASP A 315 9.51 -3.50 -1.42
C ASP A 315 10.18 -2.13 -1.66
N ILE A 316 11.50 -2.05 -1.43
CA ILE A 316 12.25 -0.79 -1.48
C ILE A 316 12.30 -0.23 -2.90
N GLU A 317 12.51 -1.09 -3.89
CA GLU A 317 12.62 -0.64 -5.28
C GLU A 317 11.28 -0.11 -5.78
N THR A 318 10.20 -0.84 -5.50
CA THR A 318 8.82 -0.43 -5.79
C THR A 318 8.49 0.90 -5.09
N TYR A 319 8.80 1.05 -3.79
CA TYR A 319 8.59 2.33 -3.11
C TYR A 319 9.41 3.47 -3.72
N ASN A 320 10.67 3.25 -4.11
CA ASN A 320 11.47 4.28 -4.79
C ASN A 320 10.86 4.72 -6.12
N LEU A 321 10.19 3.83 -6.86
CA LEU A 321 9.53 4.16 -8.12
C LEU A 321 8.18 4.85 -7.90
N ILE A 322 7.46 4.50 -6.83
CA ILE A 322 6.24 5.20 -6.41
C ILE A 322 6.55 6.63 -5.97
N ASP A 323 7.62 6.83 -5.19
CA ASP A 323 8.10 8.14 -4.72
C ASP A 323 6.98 9.06 -4.16
N PRO A 324 6.17 8.62 -3.18
CA PRO A 324 5.03 9.40 -2.74
C PRO A 324 5.43 10.63 -1.94
N LYS A 325 4.56 11.64 -1.94
CA LYS A 325 4.64 12.80 -1.05
C LYS A 325 3.76 12.66 0.18
N VAL A 326 2.69 11.88 0.08
CA VAL A 326 1.77 11.61 1.19
C VAL A 326 1.60 10.11 1.32
N CYS A 327 1.69 9.60 2.55
CA CYS A 327 1.32 8.23 2.88
C CYS A 327 0.08 8.24 3.76
N VAL A 328 -0.93 7.44 3.42
CA VAL A 328 -2.11 7.22 4.26
C VAL A 328 -2.14 5.76 4.67
N VAL A 329 -1.96 5.50 5.96
CA VAL A 329 -1.81 4.15 6.50
C VAL A 329 -3.11 3.75 7.23
N PRO A 330 -3.83 2.72 6.76
CA PRO A 330 -5.08 2.23 7.36
C PRO A 330 -4.86 1.46 8.69
N SER A 331 -4.12 2.05 9.63
CA SER A 331 -3.77 1.42 10.90
C SER A 331 -3.62 2.45 12.01
N PHE A 332 -3.72 1.98 13.26
CA PHE A 332 -3.55 2.83 14.43
C PHE A 332 -2.19 3.51 14.50
N GLU A 333 -2.17 4.76 14.96
CA GLU A 333 -0.95 5.57 15.07
C GLU A 333 0.13 4.83 15.88
N ALA A 334 -0.25 4.19 16.99
CA ALA A 334 0.67 3.43 17.83
C ALA A 334 1.28 2.21 17.13
N ASP A 335 0.52 1.51 16.28
CA ASP A 335 1.03 0.35 15.51
C ASP A 335 1.93 0.80 14.35
N VAL A 336 1.57 1.90 13.68
CA VAL A 336 2.44 2.50 12.65
C VAL A 336 3.76 2.93 13.28
N PHE A 337 3.73 3.67 14.39
CA PHE A 337 4.93 4.09 15.12
C PHE A 337 5.78 2.92 15.59
N ALA A 338 5.16 1.83 16.04
CA ALA A 338 5.84 0.57 16.36
C ALA A 338 6.57 -0.04 15.16
N ARG A 339 6.06 0.17 13.93
CA ARG A 339 6.55 -0.44 12.69
C ARG A 339 7.55 0.40 11.92
N ILE A 340 7.66 1.68 12.25
CA ILE A 340 8.73 2.60 11.81
C ILE A 340 9.76 2.83 12.93
N SER A 341 9.86 1.86 13.85
CA SER A 341 10.71 1.92 15.02
C SER A 341 11.79 0.86 15.00
N PRO A 342 13.08 1.20 14.79
CA PRO A 342 14.14 0.21 14.89
C PRO A 342 14.29 -0.36 16.31
N TYR A 343 13.63 0.25 17.30
CA TYR A 343 13.61 -0.19 18.70
C TYR A 343 12.71 -1.40 18.93
N GLN A 344 11.82 -1.70 17.99
CA GLN A 344 10.80 -2.71 18.14
C GLN A 344 10.99 -3.85 17.16
N ASN A 345 10.72 -5.07 17.61
CA ASN A 345 10.85 -6.29 16.79
C ASN A 345 9.85 -6.34 15.62
N LYS A 346 8.82 -5.48 15.62
CA LYS A 346 7.80 -5.38 14.57
C LYS A 346 8.26 -4.62 13.32
N CYS A 347 9.42 -3.96 13.38
CA CYS A 347 9.91 -3.08 12.34
C CYS A 347 10.37 -3.82 11.08
N LYS A 348 10.20 -3.19 9.91
CA LYS A 348 10.63 -3.69 8.60
C LYS A 348 11.52 -2.66 7.90
N LYS A 349 12.53 -3.10 7.16
CA LYS A 349 13.50 -2.21 6.50
C LYS A 349 12.82 -1.32 5.45
N GLU A 350 11.77 -1.83 4.83
CA GLU A 350 10.99 -1.18 3.78
C GLU A 350 10.15 -0.04 4.36
N ASN A 351 9.57 -0.24 5.56
CA ASN A 351 8.88 0.81 6.30
C ASN A 351 9.83 1.92 6.75
N LEU A 352 11.01 1.54 7.24
CA LEU A 352 12.04 2.50 7.63
C LEU A 352 12.56 3.27 6.42
N HIS A 353 12.73 2.61 5.28
CA HIS A 353 13.08 3.27 4.03
C HIS A 353 12.01 4.27 3.58
N LEU A 354 10.73 3.87 3.57
CA LEU A 354 9.61 4.75 3.22
C LEU A 354 9.54 5.97 4.14
N PHE A 355 9.78 5.79 5.44
CA PHE A 355 9.67 6.87 6.42
C PHE A 355 10.91 7.78 6.49
N TYR A 356 12.09 7.20 6.73
CA TYR A 356 13.34 7.92 6.97
C TYR A 356 14.13 8.16 5.67
N GLY A 357 14.10 7.19 4.75
CA GLY A 357 14.91 7.21 3.53
C GLY A 357 14.33 8.05 2.39
N MET A 358 13.00 8.14 2.33
CA MET A 358 12.28 8.83 1.26
C MET A 358 11.79 10.22 1.69
N ASN A 359 11.50 11.06 0.70
CA ASN A 359 11.05 12.44 0.88
C ASN A 359 9.52 12.56 0.99
N VAL A 360 8.92 11.70 1.83
CA VAL A 360 7.50 11.75 2.15
C VAL A 360 7.25 12.94 3.09
N GLU A 361 6.36 13.83 2.70
CA GLU A 361 6.09 15.07 3.41
C GLU A 361 5.01 14.88 4.48
N GLU A 362 4.05 13.96 4.29
CA GLU A 362 3.01 13.71 5.28
C GLU A 362 2.74 12.22 5.45
N PHE A 363 2.54 11.80 6.69
CA PHE A 363 2.05 10.48 7.06
C PHE A 363 0.76 10.63 7.85
N TYR A 364 -0.29 9.98 7.38
CA TYR A 364 -1.57 9.89 8.05
C TYR A 364 -1.81 8.47 8.53
N THR A 365 -2.43 8.34 9.71
CA THR A 365 -2.76 7.06 10.35
C THR A 365 -4.19 7.13 10.86
N GLY A 366 -4.78 5.99 11.20
CA GLY A 366 -6.03 5.92 11.96
C GLY A 366 -5.88 6.42 13.40
N SER A 367 -6.94 6.28 14.20
CA SER A 367 -7.17 6.73 15.58
C SER A 367 -7.23 8.24 15.82
N THR A 368 -7.30 9.06 14.77
CA THR A 368 -7.35 10.54 14.89
C THR A 368 -8.55 11.18 14.18
N GLY A 369 -9.55 10.37 13.84
CA GLY A 369 -10.65 10.74 12.96
C GLY A 369 -10.32 10.50 11.49
N ASN A 370 -11.33 10.65 10.62
CA ASN A 370 -11.16 10.43 9.19
C ASN A 370 -10.08 11.36 8.61
N VAL A 371 -9.25 10.81 7.74
CA VAL A 371 -8.27 11.60 6.98
C VAL A 371 -8.95 12.01 5.68
N VAL A 372 -9.22 13.30 5.51
CA VAL A 372 -9.92 13.86 4.32
C VAL A 372 -8.97 14.76 3.54
N LEU A 373 -8.65 14.38 2.31
CA LEU A 373 -7.76 15.10 1.41
C LEU A 373 -8.55 15.59 0.18
N PRO A 374 -8.73 16.91 -0.02
CA PRO A 374 -9.30 17.43 -1.26
C PRO A 374 -8.33 17.21 -2.41
N LEU A 375 -8.81 16.67 -3.53
CA LEU A 375 -7.98 16.37 -4.70
C LEU A 375 -8.13 17.48 -5.77
N PRO A 376 -7.03 17.92 -6.41
CA PRO A 376 -5.65 17.54 -6.11
C PRO A 376 -5.17 18.11 -4.77
N TYR A 377 -4.47 17.29 -3.99
CA TYR A 377 -3.95 17.62 -2.68
C TYR A 377 -2.48 18.05 -2.73
N THR A 378 -2.12 19.09 -1.98
CA THR A 378 -0.73 19.51 -1.79
C THR A 378 -0.37 19.34 -0.32
N PRO A 379 0.74 18.64 0.03
CA PRO A 379 1.18 18.52 1.41
C PRO A 379 1.36 19.89 2.08
N LYS A 380 1.13 19.95 3.39
CA LYS A 380 1.39 21.17 4.16
C LYS A 380 2.89 21.47 4.19
N GLN A 381 3.22 22.76 4.20
CA GLN A 381 4.61 23.25 4.25
C GLN A 381 5.45 22.63 5.39
N ASN A 382 4.83 22.32 6.53
CA ASN A 382 5.48 21.74 7.71
C ASN A 382 4.99 20.32 8.05
N GLY A 383 4.31 19.63 7.13
CA GLY A 383 3.69 18.33 7.40
C GLY A 383 4.66 17.29 7.98
N ARG A 384 5.89 17.26 7.45
CA ARG A 384 6.91 16.29 7.89
C ARG A 384 7.38 16.58 9.30
N ARG A 385 7.53 17.86 9.64
CA ARG A 385 7.87 18.31 10.98
C ARG A 385 6.79 17.92 11.98
N GLU A 386 5.52 18.21 11.68
CA GLU A 386 4.40 17.86 12.57
C GLU A 386 4.38 16.37 12.91
N TYR A 387 4.61 15.50 11.91
CA TYR A 387 4.60 14.06 12.13
C TYR A 387 5.85 13.57 12.90
N ILE A 388 7.02 14.15 12.67
CA ILE A 388 8.24 13.84 13.44
C ILE A 388 8.07 14.22 14.92
N GLU A 389 7.47 15.38 15.20
CA GLU A 389 7.18 15.82 16.58
C GLU A 389 6.23 14.85 17.31
N LYS A 390 5.22 14.31 16.60
CA LYS A 390 4.36 13.25 17.14
C LYS A 390 5.13 11.96 17.43
N LEU A 391 5.98 11.50 16.51
CA LEU A 391 6.81 10.31 16.72
C LEU A 391 7.73 10.49 17.94
N ALA A 392 8.39 11.64 18.07
CA ALA A 392 9.24 11.96 19.22
C ALA A 392 8.44 11.93 20.55
N SER A 393 7.22 12.48 20.53
CA SER A 393 6.32 12.43 21.70
C SER A 393 5.95 10.99 22.08
N TYR A 394 5.66 10.15 21.08
CA TYR A 394 5.42 8.72 21.29
C TYR A 394 6.65 7.99 21.85
N ARG A 395 7.87 8.32 21.40
CA ARG A 395 9.12 7.76 21.95
C ARG A 395 9.28 8.08 23.43
N LYS A 396 9.03 9.33 23.79
CA LYS A 396 9.11 9.77 25.19
C LYS A 396 8.13 8.99 26.06
N ALA A 397 6.90 8.77 25.57
CA ALA A 397 5.92 7.93 26.28
C ALA A 397 6.38 6.47 26.45
N LEU A 398 7.26 5.98 25.57
CA LEU A 398 7.90 4.66 25.68
C LEU A 398 9.20 4.65 26.51
N GLY A 399 9.50 5.73 27.24
CA GLY A 399 10.65 5.85 28.14
C GLY A 399 11.96 6.26 27.46
N ALA A 400 11.89 6.86 26.27
CA ALA A 400 13.06 7.53 25.70
C ALA A 400 13.28 8.88 26.41
N GLU A 401 14.53 9.18 26.74
CA GLU A 401 14.90 10.51 27.23
C GLU A 401 15.42 11.37 26.10
N SER A 402 15.24 12.68 26.18
CA SER A 402 15.60 13.61 25.10
C SER A 402 16.54 14.70 25.57
N TRP A 403 17.57 14.93 24.76
CA TRP A 403 18.56 16.00 24.95
C TRP A 403 18.42 16.97 23.78
N TYR A 404 18.37 18.25 24.12
CA TYR A 404 18.25 19.34 23.18
C TYR A 404 19.53 20.17 23.21
N PHE A 405 19.99 20.54 22.02
CA PHE A 405 21.22 21.27 21.79
C PHE A 405 20.99 22.39 20.77
N MET A 406 21.58 23.54 20.99
CA MET A 406 21.77 24.61 20.01
C MET A 406 23.16 24.50 19.39
N ASP A 407 23.34 24.97 18.14
CA ASP A 407 24.66 25.16 17.52
C ASP A 407 25.57 23.92 17.58
N MET A 408 25.03 22.74 17.28
CA MET A 408 25.81 21.50 17.19
C MET A 408 26.72 21.53 15.97
N THR A 409 27.95 21.06 16.11
CA THR A 409 28.82 20.73 14.98
C THR A 409 28.88 19.21 14.80
N ALA A 410 29.38 18.73 13.64
CA ALA A 410 29.57 17.30 13.41
C ALA A 410 30.50 16.63 14.45
N GLU A 411 31.41 17.39 15.05
CA GLU A 411 32.30 16.90 16.11
C GLU A 411 31.60 16.79 17.48
N ASP A 412 30.50 17.52 17.69
CA ASP A 412 29.73 17.49 18.94
C ASP A 412 28.81 16.27 19.01
N CYS A 413 28.58 15.60 17.89
CA CYS A 413 27.77 14.38 17.77
C CYS A 413 28.46 13.12 18.34
N GLU A 414 29.49 13.25 19.18
CA GLU A 414 30.10 12.13 19.90
C GLU A 414 29.47 11.95 21.29
N PHE A 415 29.01 10.72 21.55
CA PHE A 415 28.41 10.33 22.82
C PHE A 415 29.15 9.14 23.43
N THR A 416 29.36 9.21 24.74
CA THR A 416 29.95 8.14 25.55
C THR A 416 28.85 7.45 26.35
N PHE A 417 28.75 6.14 26.17
CA PHE A 417 27.78 5.28 26.85
C PHE A 417 28.51 4.35 27.82
N LEU A 418 28.16 4.40 29.10
CA LEU A 418 28.69 3.53 30.13
C LEU A 418 27.61 2.57 30.60
N ASN A 419 27.79 1.29 30.29
CA ASN A 419 26.96 0.20 30.78
C ASN A 419 27.59 -0.37 32.05
N THR A 420 26.91 -0.19 33.19
CA THR A 420 27.33 -0.67 34.51
C THR A 420 26.64 -1.97 34.92
N THR A 421 25.95 -2.64 34.00
CA THR A 421 25.22 -3.87 34.27
C THR A 421 26.00 -5.10 33.79
N ALA A 422 25.54 -6.28 34.21
CA ALA A 422 26.12 -7.56 33.82
C ALA A 422 25.74 -8.02 32.40
N GLU A 423 24.75 -7.36 31.77
CA GLU A 423 24.23 -7.70 30.45
C GLU A 423 24.63 -6.63 29.42
N ALA A 424 24.64 -6.98 28.14
CA ALA A 424 24.87 -6.00 27.09
C ALA A 424 23.60 -5.14 26.93
N ALA A 425 23.77 -3.82 26.76
CA ALA A 425 22.67 -2.90 26.55
C ALA A 425 22.44 -2.68 25.05
N ASN A 426 21.21 -2.81 24.58
CA ASN A 426 20.83 -2.32 23.27
C ASN A 426 20.33 -0.90 23.41
N VAL A 427 21.10 0.03 22.84
CA VAL A 427 20.79 1.45 22.85
C VAL A 427 20.37 1.85 21.45
N SER A 428 19.45 2.79 21.42
CA SER A 428 18.88 3.27 20.20
C SER A 428 18.64 4.77 20.29
N ALA A 429 18.82 5.48 19.19
CA ALA A 429 18.74 6.94 19.19
C ALA A 429 17.99 7.48 17.97
N ASP A 430 17.08 8.42 18.19
CA ASP A 430 16.42 9.20 17.15
C ASP A 430 16.98 10.63 17.21
N LEU A 431 17.42 11.17 16.07
CA LEU A 431 18.03 12.48 15.95
C LEU A 431 17.16 13.36 15.06
N TYR A 432 16.79 14.53 15.54
CA TYR A 432 15.93 15.48 14.85
C TYR A 432 16.58 16.87 14.80
N PHE A 433 16.52 17.52 13.63
CA PHE A 433 16.91 18.93 13.47
C PHE A 433 15.67 19.78 13.23
N GLU A 434 15.42 20.77 14.09
CA GLU A 434 14.07 21.33 14.21
C GLU A 434 13.64 22.28 13.10
N ASP A 435 14.59 23.00 12.52
CA ASP A 435 14.36 23.95 11.43
C ASP A 435 14.49 23.30 10.04
N ILE A 436 15.24 22.19 9.95
CA ILE A 436 15.36 21.42 8.71
C ILE A 436 14.35 20.29 8.80
N ALA A 437 13.15 20.49 8.24
CA ALA A 437 12.04 19.53 8.16
C ALA A 437 12.36 18.13 7.58
N ASN A 438 13.63 17.79 7.35
CA ASN A 438 14.08 16.70 6.49
C ASN A 438 15.13 15.77 7.11
N ILE A 439 15.55 16.00 8.35
CA ILE A 439 16.62 15.19 8.95
C ILE A 439 16.12 14.52 10.21
N LEU A 440 15.73 13.26 10.01
CA LEU A 440 15.55 12.30 11.09
C LEU A 440 16.52 11.15 10.83
N LEU A 441 17.41 10.88 11.78
CA LEU A 441 18.24 9.67 11.79
C LEU A 441 17.77 8.79 12.94
N SER A 442 17.50 7.53 12.65
CA SER A 442 17.32 6.53 13.70
C SER A 442 18.49 5.56 13.65
N ILE A 443 19.11 5.27 14.80
CA ILE A 443 20.25 4.36 14.96
C ILE A 443 20.02 3.32 16.05
N LYS A 444 20.69 2.17 15.92
CA LYS A 444 20.76 1.12 16.95
C LYS A 444 22.17 0.61 17.10
N PHE A 445 22.57 0.33 18.34
CA PHE A 445 23.87 -0.26 18.64
C PHE A 445 23.88 -0.95 20.00
N THR A 446 24.82 -1.87 20.20
CA THR A 446 25.00 -2.56 21.48
C THR A 446 26.19 -1.97 22.25
N VAL A 447 26.00 -1.76 23.56
CA VAL A 447 27.05 -1.40 24.52
C VAL A 447 27.36 -2.63 25.38
N PRO A 448 28.57 -3.21 25.31
CA PRO A 448 28.89 -4.43 26.06
C PRO A 448 28.74 -4.24 27.57
N SER A 449 28.54 -5.35 28.30
CA SER A 449 28.43 -5.33 29.76
C SER A 449 29.69 -4.79 30.43
N MET A 450 29.53 -4.03 31.50
CA MET A 450 30.64 -3.45 32.29
C MET A 450 31.70 -2.72 31.44
N ARG A 451 31.26 -2.05 30.36
CA ARG A 451 32.12 -1.39 29.38
C ARG A 451 31.58 -0.02 29.00
N THR A 452 32.49 0.77 28.43
CA THR A 452 32.17 2.03 27.79
C THR A 452 32.21 1.85 26.28
N LYS A 453 31.27 2.44 25.56
CA LYS A 453 31.30 2.59 24.11
C LYS A 453 31.20 4.07 23.76
N ARG A 454 32.07 4.54 22.87
CA ARG A 454 31.99 5.87 22.25
C ARG A 454 31.45 5.69 20.85
N ILE A 455 30.51 6.55 20.48
CA ILE A 455 29.91 6.55 19.15
C ILE A 455 29.79 7.99 18.69
N ASN A 456 30.29 8.27 17.49
CA ASN A 456 29.81 9.42 16.75
C ASN A 456 28.52 9.03 16.03
N ILE A 457 27.39 9.60 16.42
CA ILE A 457 26.07 9.20 15.90
C ILE A 457 25.85 9.61 14.44
N LEU A 458 26.76 10.40 13.86
CA LEU A 458 26.80 10.68 12.42
C LEU A 458 27.72 9.71 11.64
N ASN A 459 28.54 8.91 12.33
CA ASN A 459 29.45 7.95 11.69
C ASN A 459 28.76 6.60 11.44
N THR A 460 28.67 6.21 10.17
CA THR A 460 27.97 5.01 9.70
C THR A 460 28.65 3.70 10.08
N GLU A 461 29.97 3.70 10.27
CA GLU A 461 30.76 2.50 10.53
C GLU A 461 30.64 1.98 11.98
N GLU A 462 30.19 2.83 12.90
CA GLU A 462 30.11 2.54 14.34
C GLU A 462 28.71 2.08 14.80
N VAL A 463 27.75 2.13 13.89
CA VAL A 463 26.33 1.83 14.06
C VAL A 463 26.00 0.48 13.42
N ASP A 464 25.00 -0.23 13.94
CA ASP A 464 24.53 -1.46 13.29
C ASP A 464 24.07 -1.14 11.85
N GLY A 465 24.74 -1.74 10.85
CA GLY A 465 24.58 -1.39 9.44
C GLY A 465 23.17 -1.58 8.87
N ASN A 466 22.30 -2.33 9.56
CA ASN A 466 20.88 -2.47 9.19
C ASN A 466 19.95 -1.44 9.86
N ALA A 467 20.48 -0.62 10.76
CA ALA A 467 19.74 0.29 11.62
C ALA A 467 20.08 1.75 11.38
N LEU A 468 20.73 2.08 10.27
CA LEU A 468 21.16 3.43 9.92
C LEU A 468 20.29 3.96 8.78
N TYR A 469 19.23 4.69 9.13
CA TYR A 469 18.33 5.24 8.12
C TYR A 469 18.51 6.75 8.03
N TYR A 470 19.21 7.18 6.99
CA TYR A 470 19.32 8.58 6.62
C TYR A 470 18.26 8.93 5.59
N ASN A 471 17.80 10.17 5.66
CA ASN A 471 17.63 10.90 4.41
C ASN A 471 19.04 11.20 3.85
N ASN A 472 19.61 10.24 3.11
CA ASN A 472 20.98 10.30 2.57
C ASN A 472 21.23 11.60 1.77
N HIS A 473 20.18 12.26 1.30
CA HIS A 473 20.30 13.51 0.56
C HIS A 473 20.43 14.76 1.43
N SER A 474 20.01 14.75 2.69
CA SER A 474 19.97 15.97 3.50
C SER A 474 21.24 16.17 4.33
N LEU A 475 21.69 15.18 5.12
CA LEU A 475 22.88 15.34 5.98
C LEU A 475 24.20 15.39 5.19
N ALA A 476 24.37 14.50 4.21
CA ALA A 476 25.60 14.44 3.41
C ALA A 476 25.77 15.67 2.47
N LYS A 477 24.67 16.30 2.04
CA LYS A 477 24.73 17.49 1.17
C LYS A 477 24.74 18.81 1.95
N LYS A 478 24.06 18.89 3.10
CA LYS A 478 23.85 20.15 3.83
C LYS A 478 24.67 20.29 5.11
N GLY A 479 25.21 19.19 5.65
CA GLY A 479 25.86 19.19 6.97
C GLY A 479 24.88 19.51 8.11
N VAL A 480 25.43 19.69 9.30
CA VAL A 480 24.68 20.29 10.42
C VAL A 480 24.75 21.81 10.26
N ALA A 481 23.60 22.46 10.09
CA ALA A 481 23.57 23.91 9.94
C ALA A 481 23.74 24.61 11.31
N GLU A 482 24.59 25.63 11.35
CA GLU A 482 24.74 26.51 12.53
C GLU A 482 23.40 27.19 12.85
N GLY A 483 23.10 27.40 14.13
CA GLY A 483 21.84 28.01 14.58
C GLY A 483 20.62 27.07 14.60
N VAL A 484 20.75 25.84 14.11
CA VAL A 484 19.61 24.90 14.06
C VAL A 484 19.53 24.08 15.35
N PRO A 485 18.36 24.03 16.01
CA PRO A 485 18.18 23.18 17.15
C PRO A 485 18.28 21.70 16.78
N PHE A 486 18.96 20.93 17.64
CA PHE A 486 19.19 19.51 17.48
C PHE A 486 18.69 18.77 18.72
N THR A 487 17.75 17.86 18.50
CA THR A 487 17.22 16.97 19.53
C THR A 487 17.71 15.55 19.26
N VAL A 488 18.23 14.89 20.28
CA VAL A 488 18.49 13.44 20.25
C VAL A 488 17.73 12.77 21.38
N SER A 489 16.97 11.74 21.03
CA SER A 489 16.22 10.92 21.97
C SER A 489 16.90 9.56 22.09
N PHE A 490 17.39 9.20 23.27
CA PHE A 490 17.98 7.89 23.54
C PHE A 490 17.00 6.98 24.27
N LYS A 491 16.99 5.71 23.88
CA LYS A 491 16.34 4.63 24.62
C LYS A 491 17.31 3.48 24.80
N SER A 492 17.28 2.85 25.97
CA SER A 492 18.05 1.66 26.29
C SER A 492 17.13 0.61 26.92
N ASP A 493 17.37 -0.66 26.62
CA ASP A 493 16.65 -1.78 27.23
C ASP A 493 16.99 -1.97 28.72
N ILE A 494 18.17 -1.49 29.14
CA ILE A 494 18.64 -1.47 30.52
C ILE A 494 19.21 -0.09 30.91
N PRO A 495 19.31 0.24 32.21
CA PRO A 495 19.88 1.52 32.65
C PRO A 495 21.32 1.71 32.15
N ILE A 496 21.58 2.87 31.54
CA ILE A 496 22.89 3.25 31.01
C ILE A 496 23.19 4.71 31.35
N VAL A 497 24.47 5.04 31.56
CA VAL A 497 24.90 6.43 31.73
C VAL A 497 25.36 6.98 30.38
N ILE A 498 24.82 8.12 29.98
CA ILE A 498 25.13 8.79 28.71
C ILE A 498 25.84 10.11 29.00
N LYS A 499 26.91 10.40 28.26
CA LYS A 499 27.62 11.68 28.30
C LYS A 499 27.94 12.15 26.88
N GLY A 500 27.39 13.30 26.48
CA GLY A 500 27.76 13.98 25.24
C GLY A 500 29.07 14.75 25.38
N LYS A 501 29.74 15.01 24.24
CA LYS A 501 30.91 15.90 24.18
C LYS A 501 30.53 17.34 24.52
N LYS A 502 29.40 17.81 23.96
CA LYS A 502 28.77 19.10 24.29
C LYS A 502 27.72 18.91 25.40
N PRO A 503 27.63 19.81 26.39
CA PRO A 503 26.50 19.83 27.33
C PRO A 503 25.20 20.14 26.58
N ALA A 504 24.11 19.46 26.94
CA ALA A 504 22.78 19.80 26.43
C ALA A 504 22.27 21.10 27.05
N ASP A 505 21.56 21.89 26.26
CA ASP A 505 20.87 23.08 26.74
C ASP A 505 19.64 22.70 27.57
N TYR A 506 18.99 21.59 27.19
CA TYR A 506 17.89 21.00 27.95
C TYR A 506 17.94 19.46 27.89
N HIS A 507 17.55 18.82 28.99
CA HIS A 507 17.42 17.37 29.10
C HIS A 507 16.15 17.07 29.90
N SER A 508 15.29 16.18 29.38
CA SER A 508 14.04 15.79 30.04
C SER A 508 14.21 14.73 31.10
#